data_AF-X1N4P6-F1
#
_entry.id   AF-X1N4P6-F1
#
_cell.length_a   1.000
_cell.length_b   1.000
_cell.length_c   1.000
_cell.angle_alpha   90.00
_cell.angle_beta   90.00
_cell.angle_gamma   90.00
#
_symmetry.space_group_name_H-M   'P 1'
#
loop_
_entity.id
_entity.type
_entity.pdbx_description
1 polymer ?
#
loop_
_entity_poly.entity_id
_entity_poly.type
_entity_poly.pdbx_seq_one_letter_code
_entity_poly.pdbx_strand_id
1 'polypeptide(L)' 'DQKGGDIVQKPICCEDEMSFLMDNKVKEAFECLHCGKLVVRDKRTKDETWYVRYFSTHDLLKERR' A
#
# COMPACT_ATOMS: atom_id res chain seq x y z
N ASP A 1 -11.71 31.53 -4.34
CA ASP A 1 -10.87 30.64 -5.15
C ASP A 1 -10.33 29.50 -4.29
N GLN A 2 -11.11 28.43 -4.09
CA GLN A 2 -10.62 27.22 -3.44
C GLN A 2 -10.39 26.17 -4.54
N LYS A 3 -9.23 26.25 -5.20
CA LYS A 3 -8.69 25.12 -5.96
C LYS A 3 -8.15 24.09 -4.97
N GLY A 4 -9.06 23.36 -4.32
CA GLY A 4 -8.74 22.11 -3.68
C GLY A 4 -8.45 21.10 -4.79
N GLY A 5 -7.19 21.03 -5.22
CA GLY A 5 -6.74 19.92 -6.04
C GLY A 5 -7.07 18.63 -5.29
N ASP A 6 -7.65 17.66 -5.98
CA ASP A 6 -7.91 16.33 -5.45
C ASP A 6 -6.59 15.72 -4.97
N ILE A 7 -6.24 15.97 -3.70
CA ILE A 7 -5.19 15.25 -3.03
C ILE A 7 -5.74 13.83 -2.97
N VAL A 8 -5.23 12.96 -3.85
CA VAL A 8 -5.48 11.53 -3.79
C VAL A 8 -5.07 11.09 -2.40
N GLN A 9 -6.05 10.95 -1.50
CA GLN A 9 -5.80 10.61 -0.10
C GLN A 9 -5.07 9.28 -0.10
N LYS A 10 -3.82 9.25 0.34
CA LYS A 10 -3.08 8.00 0.45
C LYS A 10 -3.84 7.07 1.40
N PRO A 11 -3.92 5.77 1.11
CA PRO A 11 -4.55 4.84 2.04
C PRO A 11 -3.84 4.90 3.40
N ILE A 12 -4.60 4.76 4.47
CA ILE A 12 -4.11 4.87 5.85
C ILE A 12 -3.91 3.47 6.42
N CYS A 13 -2.70 3.17 6.91
CA CYS A 13 -2.39 1.91 7.58
C CYS A 13 -1.42 2.13 8.74
N CYS A 14 -1.74 1.58 9.91
CA CYS A 14 -0.97 1.75 11.15
C CYS A 14 -0.78 3.23 11.52
N GLU A 15 0.40 3.81 11.26
CA GLU A 15 0.79 5.17 11.64
C GLU A 15 0.99 6.06 10.40
N ASP A 16 0.32 5.73 9.29
CA ASP A 16 0.36 6.44 8.01
C ASP A 16 1.70 6.37 7.24
N GLU A 17 2.67 5.59 7.71
CA GLU A 17 3.89 5.29 6.93
C GLU A 17 3.61 4.27 5.83
N MET A 18 3.02 4.76 4.74
CA MET A 18 2.81 4.02 3.51
C MET A 18 3.88 4.38 2.48
N SER A 19 4.62 3.37 2.03
CA SER A 19 5.51 3.47 0.89
C SER A 19 4.75 3.27 -0.41
N PHE A 20 5.09 4.09 -1.41
CA PHE A 20 4.55 3.96 -2.75
C PHE A 20 5.29 2.86 -3.51
N LEU A 21 4.56 1.90 -4.09
CA LEU A 21 5.14 0.79 -4.86
C LEU A 21 4.97 0.95 -6.37
N MET A 22 3.77 1.36 -6.80
CA MET A 22 3.41 1.36 -8.22
C MET A 22 2.31 2.38 -8.49
N ASP A 23 2.41 3.05 -9.64
CA ASP A 23 1.34 3.85 -10.25
C ASP A 23 1.28 3.48 -11.74
N ASN A 24 0.13 3.01 -12.18
CA ASN A 24 -0.19 2.91 -13.60
C ASN A 24 -1.54 3.58 -13.92
N LYS A 25 -1.92 3.56 -15.20
CA LYS A 25 -3.16 4.22 -15.70
C LYS A 25 -4.45 3.73 -15.04
N VAL A 26 -4.45 2.58 -14.38
CA VAL A 26 -5.65 1.94 -13.81
C VAL A 26 -5.53 1.78 -12.31
N LYS A 27 -4.34 1.46 -11.78
CA LYS A 27 -4.14 1.09 -10.39
C LYS A 27 -2.93 1.80 -9.79
N GLU A 28 -3.02 2.10 -8.51
CA GLU A 28 -1.91 2.49 -7.64
C GLU A 28 -1.76 1.44 -6.52
N ALA A 29 -0.53 1.24 -6.05
CA ALA A 29 -0.24 0.33 -4.97
C ALA A 29 0.70 0.95 -3.93
N PHE A 30 0.43 0.64 -2.67
CA PHE A 30 1.19 1.11 -1.52
C PHE A 30 1.44 -0.06 -0.56
N GLU A 31 2.54 -0.01 0.18
CA GLU A 31 2.87 -0.95 1.25
C GLU A 31 3.07 -0.19 2.56
N CYS A 32 2.45 -0.68 3.64
CA CYS A 32 2.66 -0.18 4.98
C CYS A 32 4.05 -0.60 5.46
N LEU A 33 4.88 0.37 5.83
CA LEU A 33 6.24 0.11 6.33
C LEU A 33 6.25 -0.51 7.72
N HIS A 34 5.20 -0.33 8.53
CA HIS A 34 5.10 -0.94 9.85
C HIS A 34 4.72 -2.43 9.82
N CYS A 35 3.70 -2.78 9.02
CA CYS A 35 3.12 -4.13 9.07
C CYS A 35 3.25 -4.92 7.76
N GLY A 36 3.83 -4.33 6.71
CA GLY A 36 4.01 -4.96 5.40
C GLY A 36 2.71 -5.26 4.66
N LYS A 37 1.56 -4.74 5.11
CA LYS A 37 0.30 -4.83 4.38
C LYS A 37 0.39 -4.05 3.08
N LEU A 38 -0.11 -4.64 2.01
CA LEU A 38 -0.16 -4.03 0.70
C LEU A 38 -1.60 -3.64 0.38
N VAL A 39 -1.79 -2.46 -0.18
CA VAL A 39 -3.08 -1.98 -0.67
C VAL A 39 -2.95 -1.63 -2.14
N VAL A 40 -3.88 -2.14 -2.94
CA VAL A 40 -4.02 -1.78 -4.36
C VAL A 40 -5.32 -1.01 -4.50
N ARG A 41 -5.24 0.20 -5.04
CA ARG A 41 -6.41 1.04 -5.31
C ARG A 41 -6.63 1.16 -6.81
N ASP A 42 -7.86 0.94 -7.25
CA ASP A 42 -8.29 1.28 -8.61
C ASP A 42 -8.52 2.79 -8.72
N LYS A 43 -7.88 3.44 -9.68
CA LYS A 43 -7.96 4.90 -9.84
C LYS A 43 -9.30 5.37 -10.38
N ARG A 44 -10.03 4.51 -11.11
CA ARG A 44 -11.31 4.80 -11.76
C ARG A 44 -12.46 4.62 -10.78
N THR A 45 -12.48 3.51 -10.05
CA THR A 45 -13.57 3.20 -9.11
C THR A 45 -13.28 3.67 -7.68
N LYS A 46 -12.01 3.96 -7.36
CA LYS A 46 -11.51 4.22 -6.00
C LYS A 46 -11.60 3.01 -5.07
N ASP A 47 -11.91 1.83 -5.60
CA ASP A 47 -11.96 0.60 -4.81
C ASP A 47 -10.56 0.23 -4.31
N GLU A 48 -10.50 -0.20 -3.05
CA GLU A 48 -9.27 -0.66 -2.41
C GLU A 48 -9.33 -2.16 -2.16
N THR A 49 -8.23 -2.84 -2.50
CA THR A 49 -8.03 -4.24 -2.14
C THR A 49 -6.80 -4.36 -1.25
N TRP A 50 -7.02 -4.89 -0.04
CA TRP A 50 -6.00 -5.03 1.00
C TRP A 50 -5.47 -6.46 1.04
N TYR A 51 -4.14 -6.58 1.04
CA TYR A 51 -3.40 -7.84 1.10
C TYR A 51 -2.52 -7.83 2.35
N VAL A 52 -2.59 -8.90 3.13
CA VAL A 52 -1.67 -9.12 4.25
C VAL A 52 -0.48 -9.94 3.74
N ARG A 53 0.75 -9.54 4.08
CA ARG A 53 1.88 -10.47 3.98
C ARG A 53 1.63 -11.59 4.98
N TYR A 54 1.29 -12.77 4.49
CA TYR A 54 1.44 -13.98 5.30
C TYR A 54 2.94 -14.23 5.45
N PHE A 55 3.50 -13.86 6.60
CA PHE A 55 4.82 -14.34 6.98
C PHE A 55 4.68 -15.83 7.31
N SER A 56 5.13 -16.69 6.39
CA SER A 56 5.35 -18.09 6.74
C SER A 56 6.51 -18.12 7.73
N THR A 57 6.36 -18.84 8.84
CA THR A 57 7.46 -19.08 9.79
C THR A 57 8.69 -19.69 9.14
N HIS A 58 8.56 -20.25 7.93
CA HIS A 58 9.66 -20.77 7.12
C HIS A 58 10.55 -19.67 6.50
N ASP A 59 10.05 -18.44 6.31
CA ASP A 59 10.84 -17.33 5.74
C ASP A 59 11.77 -16.66 6.76
N LEU A 60 11.49 -16.84 8.06
CA LEU A 60 12.31 -16.29 9.16
C LEU A 60 13.59 -17.08 9.43
N LEU A 61 13.76 -18.28 8.85
CA LEU A 61 14.86 -19.20 9.18
C LEU A 61 16.01 -19.23 8.16
N LYS A 62 16.00 -18.39 7.12
CA LYS A 62 17.18 -18.27 6.24
C LYS A 62 18.13 -17.21 6.76
N GLU A 63 18.86 -17.61 7.81
CA GLU A 63 20.14 -17.00 8.18
C GLU A 63 21.02 -16.99 6.91
N ARG A 64 21.31 -15.80 6.36
CA ARG A 64 22.24 -15.68 5.23
C ARG A 64 23.63 -16.03 5.76
N ARG A 65 24.16 -17.18 5.35
CA ARG A 65 25.60 -17.47 5.41
C ARG A 65 26.33 -16.73 4.30
#